data_AF-A0A8T5DAI2-F1
#
_entry.id   AF-A0A8T5DAI2-F1
#
_cell.length_a   1.000
_cell.length_b   1.000
_cell.length_c   1.000
_cell.angle_alpha   90.00
_cell.angle_beta   90.00
_cell.angle_gamma   90.00
#
_symmetry.space_group_name_H-M   'P 1'
#
loop_
_entity.id
_entity.type
_entity.pdbx_description
1 polymer ?
#
loop_
_entity_poly.entity_id
_entity_poly.type
_entity_poly.pdbx_seq_one_letter_code
_entity_poly.pdbx_strand_id
1 'polypeptide(L)'
;MRIAIPTLGTRKLSNKVADTFSRAPTFTIVSLKDLEIVDVETIENPASSLEKGAGPIAARTLKNKNVDLLITGELGPGARNILEDFNITTYRAHIGKKVNETIEEWKKLGL
;
A
#
# COMPACT_ATOMS: atom_id res chain seq x y z
N MET A 1 1.92 -10.95 -8.75
CA MET A 1 2.47 -9.89 -7.87
C MET A 1 1.32 -9.20 -7.17
N ARG A 2 1.50 -8.79 -5.91
CA ARG A 2 0.49 -8.11 -5.08
C ARG A 2 1.02 -6.75 -4.63
N ILE A 3 0.24 -5.71 -4.96
CA ILE A 3 0.57 -4.32 -4.68
C ILE A 3 -0.38 -3.82 -3.59
N ALA A 4 0.14 -3.24 -2.52
CA ALA A 4 -0.66 -2.53 -1.52
C ALA A 4 -0.56 -1.02 -1.71
N ILE A 5 -1.69 -0.35 -1.51
CA ILE A 5 -1.80 1.11 -1.49
C ILE A 5 -2.53 1.50 -0.20
N PRO A 6 -1.95 2.36 0.66
CA PRO A 6 -2.65 2.92 1.82
C PRO A 6 -3.76 3.85 1.36
N THR A 7 -4.98 3.67 1.85
CA THR A 7 -6.17 4.34 1.31
C THR A 7 -7.12 4.87 2.37
N LEU A 8 -7.94 5.84 1.98
CA LEU A 8 -8.89 6.53 2.85
C LEU A 8 -10.32 5.93 2.88
N GLY A 9 -10.56 4.74 2.33
CA GLY A 9 -11.91 4.18 2.26
C GLY A 9 -11.99 2.79 1.65
N THR A 10 -13.19 2.34 1.30
CA THR A 10 -13.48 0.97 0.84
C THR A 10 -13.85 0.86 -0.64
N ARG A 11 -13.65 1.94 -1.42
CA ARG A 11 -14.02 2.03 -2.84
C ARG A 11 -12.97 1.44 -3.80
N LYS A 12 -12.21 0.43 -3.36
CA LYS A 12 -11.25 -0.34 -4.17
C LYS A 12 -10.37 0.56 -5.04
N LEU A 13 -10.46 0.46 -6.37
CA LEU A 13 -9.67 1.22 -7.34
C LEU A 13 -9.96 2.73 -7.35
N SER A 14 -11.14 3.14 -6.88
CA SER A 14 -11.52 4.56 -6.76
C SER A 14 -11.14 5.17 -5.40
N ASN A 15 -10.52 4.40 -4.50
CA ASN A 15 -9.96 4.95 -3.28
C ASN A 15 -8.85 5.94 -3.59
N LYS A 16 -8.65 6.87 -2.68
CA LYS A 16 -7.55 7.83 -2.71
C LYS A 16 -6.40 7.37 -1.84
N VAL A 17 -5.18 7.57 -2.31
CA VAL A 17 -3.93 7.33 -1.56
C VAL A 17 -3.96 8.17 -0.27
N ALA A 18 -3.76 7.51 0.87
CA ALA A 18 -3.64 8.16 2.15
C ALA A 18 -2.28 8.86 2.29
N ASP A 19 -2.24 9.91 3.10
CA ASP A 19 -1.04 10.69 3.41
C ASP A 19 -0.04 9.89 4.27
N THR A 20 -0.56 9.15 5.25
CA THR A 20 0.24 8.41 6.22
C THR A 20 0.04 6.92 6.05
N PHE A 21 1.07 6.20 5.59
CA PHE A 21 1.04 4.74 5.42
C PHE A 21 0.56 3.98 6.67
N SER A 22 1.24 4.20 7.80
CA SER A 22 1.06 3.36 9.00
C SER A 22 -0.31 3.55 9.65
N ARG A 23 -0.92 4.73 9.46
CA ARG A 23 -2.21 5.12 10.04
C ARG A 23 -3.34 5.22 9.03
N ALA A 24 -3.09 4.90 7.76
CA ALA A 24 -4.15 4.84 6.76
C ALA A 24 -5.26 3.93 7.28
N PRO A 25 -6.54 4.29 7.15
CA PRO A 25 -7.64 3.49 7.69
C PRO A 25 -7.76 2.13 6.98
N THR A 26 -7.34 2.06 5.72
CA THR A 26 -7.46 0.85 4.89
C THR A 26 -6.22 0.67 4.01
N PHE A 27 -6.04 -0.54 3.51
CA PHE A 27 -5.16 -0.82 2.37
C PHE A 27 -5.99 -1.38 1.22
N THR A 28 -5.89 -0.78 0.03
CA THR A 28 -6.33 -1.43 -1.20
C THR A 28 -5.19 -2.32 -1.69
N ILE A 29 -5.44 -3.62 -1.83
CA ILE A 29 -4.49 -4.59 -2.36
C ILE A 29 -4.95 -4.99 -3.77
N VAL A 30 -4.04 -4.88 -4.73
CA VAL A 30 -4.28 -5.21 -6.13
C VAL A 30 -3.37 -6.37 -6.52
N SER A 31 -3.98 -7.44 -7.03
CA SER A 31 -3.25 -8.58 -7.59
C SER A 31 -3.09 -8.39 -9.09
N LEU A 32 -1.85 -8.49 -9.57
CA LEU A 32 -1.51 -8.45 -10.99
C LEU A 32 -0.98 -9.79 -11.48
N LYS A 33 -1.39 -10.15 -12.70
CA LYS A 33 -0.81 -11.21 -13.53
C LYS A 33 -0.49 -10.61 -14.89
N ASP A 34 0.76 -10.72 -15.34
CA ASP A 34 1.22 -10.14 -16.62
C ASP A 34 0.84 -8.65 -16.78
N LEU A 35 1.02 -7.86 -15.70
CA LEU A 35 0.62 -6.45 -15.55
C LEU A 35 -0.89 -6.16 -15.65
N GLU A 36 -1.74 -7.18 -15.81
CA GLU A 36 -3.19 -7.05 -15.80
C GLU A 36 -3.76 -7.26 -14.39
N ILE A 37 -4.77 -6.46 -14.04
CA ILE A 37 -5.46 -6.57 -12.74
C ILE A 37 -6.34 -7.81 -12.77
N VAL A 38 -6.05 -8.77 -11.88
CA VAL A 38 -6.85 -9.99 -11.73
C VAL A 38 -7.72 -10.00 -10.48
N ASP A 39 -7.36 -9.21 -9.46
CA ASP A 39 -8.17 -9.07 -8.24
C ASP A 39 -7.90 -7.74 -7.53
N VAL A 40 -8.92 -7.23 -6.83
CA VAL A 40 -8.83 -6.03 -5.99
C VAL A 40 -9.63 -6.24 -4.71
N GLU A 41 -8.93 -6.23 -3.58
CA GLU A 41 -9.51 -6.24 -2.25
C GLU A 41 -9.18 -4.94 -1.49
N THR A 42 -10.02 -4.58 -0.54
CA THR A 42 -9.70 -3.55 0.44
C THR A 42 -9.81 -4.16 1.82
N ILE A 43 -8.78 -3.97 2.63
CA ILE A 43 -8.71 -4.45 4.00
C ILE A 43 -8.60 -3.28 4.96
N GLU A 44 -9.12 -3.45 6.16
CA GLU A 44 -8.88 -2.51 7.24
C GLU A 44 -7.43 -2.58 7.71
N ASN A 45 -6.89 -1.45 8.13
CA ASN A 45 -5.59 -1.40 8.78
C ASN A 45 -5.78 -1.47 10.31
N PRO A 46 -5.40 -2.58 10.96
CA PRO A 46 -5.52 -2.71 12.41
C PRO A 46 -4.64 -1.71 13.18
N ALA A 47 -3.66 -1.11 12.50
CA ALA A 47 -2.78 -0.10 13.09
C ALA A 47 -3.34 1.33 13.07
N SER A 48 -4.45 1.57 12.34
CA SER A 48 -4.96 2.92 12.06
C SER A 48 -5.20 3.75 13.33
N SER A 49 -5.78 3.14 14.36
CA SER A 49 -6.13 3.80 15.63
C SER A 49 -5.08 3.65 16.73
N LEU A 50 -3.93 3.00 16.48
CA LEU A 50 -2.95 2.74 17.54
C LEU A 50 -2.15 4.00 17.90
N GLU A 51 -2.06 4.39 19.16
CA GLU A 51 -1.25 5.56 19.55
C GLU A 51 0.26 5.36 19.27
N LYS A 52 0.76 4.14 19.43
CA LYS A 52 2.18 3.77 19.20
C LYS A 52 2.27 2.44 18.45
N GLY A 53 3.41 2.22 17.78
CA GLY A 53 3.68 0.94 17.10
C GLY A 53 2.92 0.73 15.79
N ALA A 54 2.31 1.76 15.21
CA ALA A 54 1.52 1.63 14.00
C ALA A 54 2.33 1.12 12.79
N GLY A 55 3.58 1.57 12.63
CA GLY A 55 4.45 1.17 11.52
C GLY A 55 4.71 -0.34 11.45
N PRO A 56 5.28 -0.97 12.49
CA PRO A 56 5.49 -2.41 12.52
C PRO A 56 4.23 -3.24 12.29
N ILE A 57 3.08 -2.85 12.86
CA ILE A 57 1.82 -3.57 12.70
C ILE A 57 1.27 -3.44 11.29
N ALA A 58 1.30 -2.24 10.70
CA ALA A 58 0.92 -2.02 9.31
C ALA A 58 1.80 -2.84 8.35
N ALA A 59 3.13 -2.79 8.50
CA ALA A 59 4.06 -3.56 7.68
C ALA A 59 3.83 -5.08 7.81
N ARG A 60 3.61 -5.58 9.03
CA ARG A 60 3.29 -7.00 9.26
C ARG A 60 1.97 -7.40 8.65
N THR A 61 0.98 -6.52 8.66
CA THR A 61 -0.31 -6.74 7.99
C THR A 61 -0.12 -6.96 6.49
N LEU A 62 0.72 -6.14 5.84
CA LEU A 62 1.05 -6.30 4.43
C LEU A 62 1.83 -7.60 4.16
N LYS A 63 2.81 -7.93 5.00
CA LYS A 63 3.55 -9.22 4.91
C LYS A 63 2.59 -10.42 4.97
N ASN A 64 1.68 -10.43 5.95
CA ASN A 64 0.72 -11.51 6.11
C ASN A 64 -0.26 -11.64 4.92
N LYS A 65 -0.42 -10.56 4.15
CA LYS A 65 -1.22 -10.51 2.92
C LYS A 65 -0.39 -10.80 1.66
N ASN A 66 0.86 -11.26 1.82
CA ASN A 66 1.79 -11.59 0.75
C ASN A 66 1.95 -10.42 -0.25
N VAL A 67 2.07 -9.20 0.26
CA VAL A 67 2.32 -8.01 -0.55
C VAL A 67 3.79 -7.98 -0.97
N ASP A 68 4.04 -7.76 -2.26
CA ASP A 68 5.39 -7.66 -2.83
C ASP A 68 5.85 -6.20 -2.94
N LEU A 69 4.91 -5.29 -3.19
CA LEU A 69 5.15 -3.87 -3.45
C LEU A 69 4.17 -3.01 -2.65
N LEU A 70 4.69 -2.03 -1.93
CA LEU A 70 3.93 -0.95 -1.32
C LEU A 70 4.08 0.33 -2.14
N ILE A 71 2.99 0.84 -2.71
CA ILE A 71 2.95 2.15 -3.34
C ILE A 71 2.32 3.15 -2.36
N THR A 72 3.08 4.14 -1.91
CA THR A 72 2.68 5.02 -0.81
C THR A 72 3.31 6.41 -0.93
N GLY A 73 2.83 7.37 -0.13
CA GLY A 73 3.51 8.65 0.10
C GLY A 73 4.86 8.50 0.81
N GLU A 74 5.27 9.52 1.56
CA GLU A 74 6.57 9.49 2.24
C GLU A 74 6.60 8.44 3.36
N LEU A 75 7.72 7.71 3.46
CA LEU A 75 7.99 6.76 4.52
C LEU A 75 9.14 7.28 5.39
N GLY A 76 8.93 7.26 6.70
CA GLY A 76 10.01 7.48 7.67
C GLY A 76 10.99 6.29 7.70
N PRO A 77 12.22 6.49 8.22
CA PRO A 77 13.29 5.49 8.19
C PRO A 77 12.90 4.14 8.82
N GLY A 78 12.22 4.18 9.97
CA GLY A 78 11.81 2.96 10.67
C GLY A 78 10.79 2.11 9.89
N ALA A 79 9.87 2.75 9.16
CA ALA A 79 8.92 2.02 8.32
C ALA A 79 9.61 1.37 7.12
N ARG A 80 10.55 2.09 6.49
CA ARG A 80 11.33 1.57 5.36
C ARG A 80 12.13 0.34 5.74
N ASN A 81 12.89 0.39 6.84
CA ASN A 81 13.71 -0.75 7.29
C ASN A 81 12.86 -2.01 7.53
N ILE A 82 11.69 -1.88 8.16
CA ILE A 82 10.81 -3.04 8.44
C ILE A 82 10.22 -3.62 7.15
N LEU A 83 9.85 -2.76 6.19
CA LEU A 83 9.33 -3.20 4.89
C LEU A 83 10.42 -3.94 4.11
N GLU A 84 11.65 -3.44 4.12
CA GLU A 84 12.82 -4.10 3.52
C GLU A 84 13.10 -5.46 4.17
N ASP A 85 13.09 -5.56 5.51
CA ASP A 85 13.23 -6.83 6.24
C ASP A 85 12.13 -7.86 5.88
N PHE A 86 10.98 -7.38 5.38
CA PHE A 86 9.87 -8.21 4.93
C PHE A 86 9.88 -8.48 3.43
N ASN A 87 10.94 -8.05 2.72
CA ASN A 87 11.05 -8.11 1.27
C ASN A 87 9.91 -7.40 0.53
N ILE A 88 9.36 -6.35 1.14
CA ILE A 88 8.33 -5.49 0.54
C ILE A 88 9.04 -4.29 -0.08
N THR A 89 9.09 -4.27 -1.41
CA THR A 89 9.61 -3.12 -2.14
C THR A 89 8.70 -1.90 -1.98
N THR A 90 9.25 -0.70 -2.08
CA THR A 90 8.46 0.54 -1.91
C THR A 90 8.58 1.44 -3.12
N TYR A 91 7.47 2.07 -3.49
CA TYR A 91 7.42 3.04 -4.57
C TYR A 91 6.62 4.28 -4.14
N ARG A 92 7.04 5.46 -4.57
CA ARG A 92 6.44 6.73 -4.16
C ARG A 92 5.21 7.05 -5.02
N ALA A 93 4.10 7.41 -4.38
CA ALA A 93 2.89 7.90 -5.03
C ALA A 93 2.53 9.32 -4.60
N HIS A 94 1.69 9.95 -5.41
CA HIS A 94 1.06 11.22 -5.08
C HIS A 94 -0.12 11.00 -4.11
N ILE A 95 -0.06 11.69 -2.96
CA ILE A 95 -1.13 11.65 -1.95
C ILE A 95 -2.45 12.14 -2.55
N GLY A 96 -3.57 11.50 -2.19
CA GLY A 96 -4.90 11.89 -2.65
C GLY A 96 -5.28 11.43 -4.07
N LYS A 97 -4.34 10.88 -4.83
CA LYS A 97 -4.59 10.32 -6.16
C LYS A 97 -5.39 9.02 -6.09
N LYS A 98 -6.13 8.66 -7.15
CA LYS A 98 -6.84 7.37 -7.15
C LYS A 98 -5.89 6.19 -7.31
N VAL A 99 -6.28 5.05 -6.76
CA VAL A 99 -5.50 3.80 -6.83
C VAL A 99 -5.26 3.36 -8.27
N ASN A 100 -6.28 3.38 -9.13
CA ASN A 100 -6.11 3.01 -10.54
C ASN A 100 -5.08 3.89 -11.26
N GLU A 101 -5.14 5.21 -11.07
CA GLU A 101 -4.20 6.14 -11.68
C GLU A 101 -2.76 5.89 -11.18
N THR A 102 -2.63 5.60 -9.89
CA THR A 102 -1.34 5.31 -9.24
C THR A 102 -0.70 4.03 -9.79
N ILE A 103 -1.50 2.98 -10.03
CA ILE A 103 -1.02 1.73 -10.60
C ILE A 103 -0.59 1.92 -12.05
N GLU A 104 -1.37 2.66 -12.85
CA GLU A 104 -1.03 2.93 -14.25
C GLU A 104 0.25 3.76 -14.38
N GLU A 105 0.51 4.70 -13.48
CA GLU A 105 1.78 5.44 -13.46
C GLU A 105 2.96 4.57 -13.10
N TRP A 106 2.82 3.72 -12.09
CA TRP A 106 3.86 2.78 -11.72
C TRP A 106 4.21 1.82 -12.87
N LYS A 107 3.21 1.28 -13.59
CA LYS A 107 3.43 0.41 -14.75
C LYS A 107 4.28 1.07 -15.85
N LYS A 108 4.06 2.36 -16.12
CA LYS A 108 4.78 3.12 -17.16
C LYS A 108 6.25 3.38 -16.84
N LEU A 109 6.67 3.19 -15.59
CA LEU A 109 8.04 3.42 -15.16
C LEU A 109 8.85 2.12 -15.01
N GLY A 110 8.16 0.98 -14.98
CA GLY A 110 8.76 -0.36 -15.00
C GLY A 110 8.76 -1.02 -16.39
N LEU A 111 8.25 -0.32 -17.40
CA LEU A 111 8.35 -0.62 -18.84
C LEU A 111 9.30 0.40 -19.48
#